data_AF-A0A4Y3KNU5-F1
#
_entry.id   AF-A0A4Y3KNU5-F1
#
_cell.length_a   1.000
_cell.length_b   1.000
_cell.length_c   1.000
_cell.angle_alpha   90.00
_cell.angle_beta   90.00
_cell.angle_gamma   90.00
#
_symmetry.space_group_name_H-M   'P 1'
#
loop_
_entity.id
_entity.type
_entity.pdbx_description
1 polymer ?
#
loop_
_entity_poly.entity_id
_entity_poly.type
_entity_poly.pdbx_seq_one_letter_code
_entity_poly.pdbx_strand_id
1 'polypeptide(L)'
;MSTAPPTSERAAGEDAPLARTVGRKVLLLFVVGDILGAGIYSLTGKVAGEVGGAIWVPFLVAFGLATLTAASYVELVGKYPRAAGAALYAHKAFDNPFVTFMVAFTVMMSGVTSAAAAARAFGGDYLAEFVSVPTLVAAYAFLALVAVVNLIGISESMRVNVVLTVIEASGLLVIIAIGVWAVVTGDGEPSRALDLDPGDASV
;
A
#
# COMPACT_ATOMS: atom_id res chain seq x y z
N MET A 1 -5.83 65.29 5.81
CA MET A 1 -4.68 64.41 5.48
C MET A 1 -4.36 63.60 6.74
N SER A 2 -4.84 62.36 6.82
CA SER A 2 -4.46 61.40 7.88
C SER A 2 -4.67 60.01 7.31
N THR A 3 -3.58 59.42 6.82
CA THR A 3 -3.51 58.08 6.24
C THR A 3 -3.48 57.05 7.37
N ALA A 4 -4.54 56.25 7.50
CA ALA A 4 -4.52 55.05 8.31
C ALA A 4 -3.53 54.03 7.72
N PRO A 5 -2.78 53.26 8.52
CA PRO A 5 -1.91 52.22 8.00
C PRO A 5 -2.75 51.06 7.44
N PRO A 6 -2.30 50.38 6.38
CA PRO A 6 -3.00 49.21 5.88
C PRO A 6 -2.93 48.08 6.92
N THR A 7 -4.09 47.55 7.31
CA THR A 7 -4.20 46.30 8.04
C THR A 7 -3.60 45.18 7.20
N SER A 8 -2.39 44.78 7.56
CA SER A 8 -1.72 43.58 7.06
C SER A 8 -2.43 42.33 7.61
N GLU A 9 -3.60 42.03 7.04
CA GLU A 9 -4.42 40.86 7.35
C GLU A 9 -4.32 39.79 6.25
N ARG A 10 -3.13 39.62 5.66
CA ARG A 10 -2.84 38.55 4.69
C ARG A 10 -1.57 37.79 5.11
N ALA A 11 -1.69 36.46 5.11
CA ALA A 11 -0.64 35.44 5.26
C ALA A 11 -0.26 34.96 6.68
N ALA A 12 -1.23 34.66 7.54
CA ALA A 12 -0.98 33.93 8.81
C ALA A 12 -1.42 32.44 8.78
N GLY A 13 -1.82 31.90 7.63
CA GLY A 13 -2.47 30.57 7.55
C GLY A 13 -1.77 29.48 6.73
N GLU A 14 -0.72 29.79 5.96
CA GLU A 14 -0.19 28.84 4.95
C GLU A 14 1.10 28.12 5.35
N ASP A 15 1.77 28.56 6.43
CA ASP A 15 3.10 28.06 6.83
C ASP A 15 3.15 27.53 8.27
N ALA A 16 2.02 27.11 8.86
CA ALA A 16 2.07 26.41 10.14
C ALA A 16 2.72 25.02 9.92
N PRO A 17 3.94 24.75 10.42
CA PRO A 17 4.58 23.47 10.19
C PRO A 17 3.76 22.38 10.86
N LEU A 18 3.36 21.37 10.07
CA LEU A 18 2.72 20.17 10.61
C LEU A 18 3.58 19.62 11.76
N ALA A 19 2.95 19.35 12.91
CA ALA A 19 3.64 18.75 14.03
C ALA A 19 4.30 17.45 13.56
N ARG A 20 5.63 17.36 13.72
CA ARG A 20 6.40 16.18 13.32
C ARG A 20 6.17 15.07 14.34
N THR A 21 5.04 14.39 14.22
CA THR A 21 4.62 13.33 15.16
C THR A 21 5.09 11.94 14.73
N VAL A 22 5.63 11.79 13.51
CA VAL A 22 6.04 10.50 12.95
C VAL A 22 7.55 10.36 12.86
N GLY A 23 8.08 9.33 13.53
CA GLY A 23 9.48 8.95 13.49
C GLY A 23 9.84 8.15 12.22
N ARG A 24 11.12 8.16 11.85
CA ARG A 24 11.65 7.44 10.67
C ARG A 24 11.35 5.94 10.69
N LYS A 25 11.49 5.29 11.85
CA LYS A 25 11.25 3.85 12.01
C LYS A 25 9.78 3.49 11.83
N VAL A 26 8.89 4.31 12.38
CA VAL A 26 7.43 4.13 12.26
C VAL A 26 7.00 4.30 10.80
N LEU A 27 7.53 5.32 10.10
CA LEU A 27 7.30 5.50 8.67
C LEU A 27 7.81 4.31 7.84
N LEU A 28 9.00 3.79 8.15
CA LEU A 28 9.55 2.64 7.42
C LEU A 28 8.68 1.40 7.60
N LEU A 29 8.28 1.08 8.85
CA LEU A 29 7.39 -0.05 9.11
C LEU A 29 6.02 0.15 8.46
N PHE A 30 5.47 1.35 8.50
CA PHE A 30 4.22 1.69 7.82
C PHE A 30 4.29 1.41 6.30
N VAL A 31 5.36 1.84 5.62
CA VAL A 31 5.53 1.59 4.17
C VAL A 31 5.72 0.11 3.88
N VAL A 32 6.46 -0.62 4.73
CA VAL A 32 6.63 -2.07 4.57
C VAL A 32 5.29 -2.79 4.71
N GLY A 33 4.48 -2.43 5.71
CA GLY A 33 3.15 -3.01 5.89
C GLY A 33 2.19 -2.71 4.75
N ASP A 34 2.22 -1.47 4.24
CA ASP A 34 1.40 -1.06 3.08
C ASP A 34 1.70 -1.89 1.82
N ILE A 35 2.96 -2.29 1.62
CA ILE A 35 3.38 -3.13 0.49
C ILE A 35 3.05 -4.61 0.70
N LEU A 36 3.25 -5.15 1.91
CA LEU A 36 3.01 -6.57 2.18
C LEU A 36 1.51 -6.91 2.04
N GLY A 37 0.66 -6.13 2.72
CA GLY A 37 -0.80 -6.15 2.74
C GLY A 37 -1.55 -7.44 2.38
N ALA A 38 -2.82 -7.28 1.99
CA ALA A 38 -3.66 -8.40 1.57
C ALA A 38 -3.18 -9.06 0.25
N GLY A 39 -2.32 -8.39 -0.52
CA GLY A 39 -1.86 -8.84 -1.81
C GLY A 39 -1.03 -10.12 -1.73
N ILE A 40 -0.06 -10.19 -0.82
CA ILE A 40 0.81 -11.37 -0.70
C ILE A 40 0.03 -12.62 -0.28
N TYR A 41 -1.03 -12.46 0.51
CA TYR A 41 -1.84 -13.56 1.01
C TYR A 41 -2.92 -14.03 0.03
N SER A 42 -3.53 -13.12 -0.73
CA SER A 42 -4.66 -13.47 -1.62
C SER A 42 -4.27 -13.66 -3.08
N LEU A 43 -3.24 -12.96 -3.56
CA LEU A 43 -2.88 -12.92 -4.98
C LEU A 43 -1.79 -13.93 -5.34
N THR A 44 -0.84 -14.19 -4.43
CA THR A 44 0.29 -15.11 -4.70
C THR A 44 -0.18 -16.49 -5.13
N GLY A 45 -1.19 -17.06 -4.46
CA GLY A 45 -1.75 -18.36 -4.84
C GLY A 45 -2.43 -18.36 -6.21
N LYS A 46 -3.14 -17.28 -6.56
CA LYS A 46 -3.78 -17.12 -7.87
C LYS A 46 -2.74 -17.02 -8.98
N VAL A 47 -1.69 -16.22 -8.78
CA VAL A 47 -0.57 -16.10 -9.72
C VAL A 47 0.19 -17.42 -9.85
N ALA A 48 0.36 -18.18 -8.76
CA ALA A 48 0.95 -19.51 -8.81
C ALA A 48 0.10 -20.48 -9.65
N GLY A 49 -1.23 -20.36 -9.59
CA GLY A 49 -2.14 -21.14 -10.43
C GLY A 49 -2.05 -20.78 -11.92
N GLU A 50 -1.72 -19.54 -12.26
CA GLU A 50 -1.61 -19.09 -13.67
C GLU A 50 -0.22 -19.34 -14.29
N VAL A 51 0.85 -19.20 -13.51
CA VAL A 51 2.25 -19.23 -14.00
C VAL A 51 2.97 -20.53 -13.62
N GLY A 52 2.36 -21.37 -12.80
CA GLY A 52 2.98 -22.58 -12.29
C GLY A 52 4.06 -22.29 -11.24
N GLY A 53 5.03 -23.19 -11.11
CA GLY A 53 6.04 -23.09 -10.05
C GLY A 53 7.10 -22.01 -10.30
N ALA A 54 7.18 -21.47 -11.52
CA ALA A 54 8.07 -20.36 -11.86
C ALA A 54 7.54 -18.95 -11.44
N ILE A 55 6.63 -18.87 -10.47
CA ILE A 55 6.08 -17.63 -9.90
C ILE A 55 7.13 -16.58 -9.53
N TRP A 56 8.33 -16.99 -9.12
CA TRP A 56 9.43 -16.09 -8.77
C TRP A 56 9.87 -15.19 -9.93
N VAL A 57 9.69 -15.63 -11.19
CA VAL A 57 10.09 -14.85 -12.37
C VAL A 57 9.24 -13.58 -12.53
N PRO A 58 7.89 -13.64 -12.60
CA PRO A 58 7.05 -12.44 -12.58
C PRO A 58 7.33 -11.50 -11.40
N PHE A 59 7.52 -12.06 -10.20
CA PHE A 59 7.80 -11.25 -9.01
C PHE A 59 9.16 -10.52 -9.10
N LEU A 60 10.20 -11.16 -9.65
CA LEU A 60 11.48 -10.49 -9.89
C LEU A 60 11.37 -9.38 -10.95
N VAL A 61 10.62 -9.61 -12.03
CA VAL A 61 10.38 -8.58 -13.05
C VAL A 61 9.63 -7.39 -12.44
N ALA A 62 8.56 -7.66 -11.67
CA ALA A 62 7.80 -6.64 -10.96
C ALA A 62 8.68 -5.87 -9.96
N PHE A 63 9.53 -6.57 -9.21
CA PHE A 63 10.48 -5.97 -8.28
C PHE A 63 11.49 -5.04 -8.97
N GLY A 64 11.98 -5.43 -10.16
CA GLY A 64 12.84 -4.58 -10.97
C GLY A 64 12.16 -3.27 -11.37
N LEU A 65 10.93 -3.34 -11.89
CA LEU A 65 10.14 -2.17 -12.26
C LEU A 65 9.81 -1.27 -11.06
N ALA A 66 9.47 -1.88 -9.91
CA ALA A 66 9.21 -1.17 -8.67
C ALA A 66 10.46 -0.44 -8.17
N THR A 67 11.64 -1.05 -8.28
CA THR A 67 12.92 -0.44 -7.88
C THR A 67 13.25 0.78 -8.73
N LEU A 68 13.04 0.72 -10.05
CA LEU A 68 13.22 1.88 -10.93
C LEU A 68 12.31 3.04 -10.51
N THR A 69 11.05 2.74 -10.22
CA THR A 69 10.08 3.74 -9.74
C THR A 69 10.53 4.34 -8.40
N ALA A 70 10.92 3.50 -7.45
CA ALA A 70 11.38 3.93 -6.13
C ALA A 70 12.63 4.83 -6.23
N ALA A 71 13.59 4.49 -7.09
CA ALA A 71 14.79 5.29 -7.33
C ALA A 71 14.45 6.70 -7.85
N SER A 72 13.50 6.81 -8.79
CA SER A 72 13.03 8.12 -9.27
C SER A 72 12.39 8.95 -8.16
N TYR A 73 11.58 8.33 -7.29
CA TYR A 73 10.97 9.03 -6.14
C TYR A 73 12.00 9.47 -5.10
N VAL A 74 13.06 8.69 -4.85
CA VAL A 74 14.15 9.08 -3.94
C VAL A 74 14.83 10.38 -4.40
N GLU A 75 15.12 10.50 -5.69
CA GLU A 75 15.72 11.72 -6.26
C GLU A 75 14.77 12.93 -6.14
N LEU A 76 13.48 12.72 -6.43
CA LEU A 76 12.46 13.77 -6.35
C LEU A 76 12.20 14.25 -4.92
N VAL A 77 12.14 13.34 -3.94
CA VAL A 77 11.99 13.69 -2.51
C VAL A 77 13.22 14.45 -2.01
N GLY A 78 14.42 14.05 -2.44
CA GLY A 78 15.66 14.75 -2.11
C GLY A 78 15.70 16.18 -2.68
N LYS A 79 15.20 16.37 -3.91
CA LYS A 79 15.17 17.68 -4.60
C LYS A 79 14.04 18.59 -4.11
N TYR A 80 12.87 18.04 -3.82
CA TYR A 80 11.66 18.78 -3.44
C TYR A 80 11.02 18.20 -2.17
N PRO A 81 11.56 18.50 -0.96
CA PRO A 81 11.12 17.91 0.30
C PRO A 81 9.86 18.62 0.84
N ARG A 82 8.74 18.49 0.12
CA ARG A 82 7.43 19.05 0.52
C ARG A 82 6.37 17.94 0.57
N ALA A 83 5.44 18.08 1.51
CA ALA A 83 4.32 17.17 1.69
C ALA A 83 3.22 17.43 0.63
N ALA A 84 3.45 17.02 -0.63
CA ALA A 84 2.47 17.19 -1.71
C ALA A 84 2.47 16.06 -2.76
N GLY A 85 3.27 15.00 -2.57
CA GLY A 85 3.22 13.77 -3.37
C GLY A 85 3.52 13.96 -4.87
N ALA A 86 3.05 13.02 -5.69
CA ALA A 86 3.33 12.97 -7.13
C ALA A 86 2.83 14.20 -7.92
N ALA A 87 1.74 14.82 -7.47
CA ALA A 87 1.18 16.01 -8.10
C ALA A 87 2.14 17.21 -8.04
N LEU A 88 2.90 17.36 -6.95
CA LEU A 88 3.93 18.39 -6.84
C LEU A 88 5.02 18.23 -7.90
N TYR A 89 5.45 17.00 -8.12
CA TYR A 89 6.51 16.72 -9.10
C TYR A 89 6.02 16.96 -10.52
N ALA A 90 4.78 16.60 -10.83
CA ALA A 90 4.14 16.92 -12.10
C ALA A 90 4.01 18.44 -12.31
N HIS A 91 3.58 19.18 -11.29
CA HIS A 91 3.51 20.63 -11.35
C HIS A 91 4.88 21.25 -11.59
N LYS A 92 5.93 20.77 -10.92
CA LYS A 92 7.30 21.27 -11.09
C LYS A 92 7.94 20.89 -12.42
N ALA A 93 7.53 19.79 -13.03
CA ALA A 93 8.06 19.33 -14.31
C ALA A 93 7.39 20.02 -15.51
N PHE A 94 6.06 20.17 -15.47
CA PHE A 94 5.28 20.61 -16.63
C PHE A 94 4.74 22.03 -16.53
N ASP A 95 4.73 22.62 -15.32
CA ASP A 95 4.13 23.95 -15.03
C ASP A 95 2.70 24.13 -15.59
N ASN A 96 1.99 23.01 -15.76
CA ASN A 96 0.66 22.97 -16.34
C ASN A 96 -0.37 22.54 -15.29
N PRO A 97 -1.32 23.43 -14.91
CA PRO A 97 -2.36 23.12 -13.93
C PRO A 97 -3.23 21.91 -14.30
N PHE A 98 -3.51 21.70 -15.60
CA PHE A 98 -4.32 20.58 -16.06
C PHE A 98 -3.60 19.24 -15.86
N VAL A 99 -2.32 19.15 -16.24
CA VAL A 99 -1.51 17.94 -16.03
C VAL A 99 -1.37 17.62 -14.54
N THR A 100 -1.15 18.66 -13.73
CA THR A 100 -1.08 18.54 -12.26
C THR A 100 -2.37 17.97 -11.70
N PHE A 101 -3.52 18.49 -12.13
CA PHE A 101 -4.83 18.01 -11.73
C PHE A 101 -5.06 16.55 -12.16
N MET A 102 -4.74 16.21 -13.41
CA MET A 102 -4.91 14.83 -13.89
C MET A 102 -4.07 13.82 -13.07
N VAL A 103 -2.83 14.17 -12.73
CA VAL A 103 -1.98 13.31 -11.88
C VAL A 103 -2.57 13.18 -10.49
N ALA A 104 -2.97 14.30 -9.86
CA ALA A 104 -3.60 14.28 -8.54
C ALA A 104 -4.89 13.43 -8.53
N PHE A 105 -5.74 13.60 -9.54
CA PHE A 105 -6.97 12.84 -9.72
C PHE A 105 -6.70 11.34 -9.91
N THR A 106 -5.73 10.99 -10.75
CA THR A 106 -5.37 9.58 -11.00
C THR A 106 -4.85 8.90 -9.73
N VAL A 107 -4.00 9.58 -8.95
CA VAL A 107 -3.52 9.07 -7.66
C VAL A 107 -4.67 8.88 -6.67
N MET A 108 -5.61 9.83 -6.62
CA MET A 108 -6.81 9.72 -5.78
C MET A 108 -7.66 8.51 -6.18
N MET A 109 -7.94 8.34 -7.48
CA MET A 109 -8.73 7.22 -7.99
C MET A 109 -8.04 5.87 -7.77
N SER A 110 -6.71 5.82 -7.85
CA SER A 110 -5.92 4.64 -7.46
C SER A 110 -6.13 4.28 -5.99
N GLY A 111 -6.09 5.27 -5.08
CA GLY A 111 -6.36 5.06 -3.66
C GLY A 111 -7.78 4.55 -3.39
N VAL A 112 -8.80 5.13 -4.04
CA VAL A 112 -10.20 4.69 -3.91
C VAL A 112 -10.37 3.24 -4.40
N THR A 113 -9.77 2.91 -5.54
CA THR A 113 -9.83 1.56 -6.12
C THR A 113 -9.14 0.55 -5.21
N SER A 114 -7.97 0.89 -4.65
CA SER A 114 -7.24 0.04 -3.71
C SER A 114 -8.04 -0.20 -2.43
N ALA A 115 -8.62 0.85 -1.83
CA ALA A 115 -9.45 0.72 -0.64
C ALA A 115 -10.70 -0.16 -0.89
N ALA A 116 -11.34 -0.02 -2.05
CA ALA A 116 -12.49 -0.85 -2.44
C ALA A 116 -12.09 -2.32 -2.64
N ALA A 117 -10.95 -2.58 -3.28
CA ALA A 117 -10.42 -3.94 -3.46
C ALA A 117 -10.09 -4.60 -2.11
N ALA A 118 -9.42 -3.89 -1.21
CA ALA A 118 -9.09 -4.37 0.13
C ALA A 118 -10.34 -4.65 0.96
N ALA A 119 -11.35 -3.77 0.93
CA ALA A 119 -12.61 -3.97 1.65
C ALA A 119 -13.40 -5.17 1.11
N ARG A 120 -13.38 -5.40 -0.21
CA ARG A 120 -14.00 -6.57 -0.83
C ARG A 120 -13.26 -7.85 -0.46
N ALA A 121 -11.93 -7.86 -0.49
CA ALA A 121 -11.13 -9.01 -0.06
C ALA A 121 -11.39 -9.34 1.42
N PHE A 122 -11.44 -8.33 2.29
CA PHE A 122 -11.81 -8.50 3.69
C PHE A 122 -13.19 -9.16 3.85
N GLY A 123 -14.22 -8.61 3.22
CA GLY A 123 -15.60 -9.11 3.37
C GLY A 123 -15.88 -10.43 2.65
N GLY A 124 -15.20 -10.71 1.54
CA GLY A 124 -15.50 -11.82 0.64
C GLY A 124 -14.60 -13.04 0.83
N ASP A 125 -13.32 -12.81 1.10
CA ASP A 125 -12.31 -13.88 1.15
C ASP A 125 -11.92 -14.22 2.60
N TYR A 126 -11.84 -13.21 3.49
CA TYR A 126 -11.37 -13.42 4.86
C TYR A 126 -12.50 -13.57 5.89
N LEU A 127 -13.41 -12.60 5.98
CA LEU A 127 -14.48 -12.61 7.00
C LEU A 127 -15.52 -13.71 6.73
N ALA A 128 -15.77 -13.99 5.44
CA ALA A 128 -16.73 -15.00 5.01
C ALA A 128 -16.39 -16.42 5.51
N GLU A 129 -15.10 -16.70 5.74
CA GLU A 129 -14.63 -17.98 6.30
C GLU A 129 -15.10 -18.20 7.75
N PHE A 130 -15.34 -17.11 8.49
CA PHE A 130 -15.75 -17.18 9.90
C PHE A 130 -17.25 -16.92 10.09
N VAL A 131 -17.83 -16.02 9.30
CA VAL A 131 -19.23 -15.59 9.46
C VAL A 131 -19.90 -15.38 8.11
N SER A 132 -21.08 -15.96 7.92
CA SER A 132 -21.89 -15.78 6.72
C SER A 132 -22.62 -14.43 6.73
N VAL A 133 -21.98 -13.38 6.20
CA VAL A 133 -22.56 -12.04 6.02
C VAL A 133 -22.41 -11.64 4.54
N PRO A 134 -23.37 -10.92 3.92
CA PRO A 134 -23.20 -10.44 2.56
C PRO A 134 -21.94 -9.57 2.42
N THR A 135 -21.10 -9.89 1.43
CA THR A 135 -19.79 -9.25 1.22
C THR A 135 -19.84 -7.73 1.19
N LEU A 136 -20.87 -7.15 0.56
CA LEU A 136 -21.03 -5.69 0.48
C LEU A 136 -21.26 -5.06 1.87
N VAL A 137 -22.05 -5.70 2.73
CA VAL A 137 -22.30 -5.20 4.08
C VAL A 137 -21.02 -5.23 4.90
N ALA A 138 -20.26 -6.33 4.84
CA ALA A 138 -18.97 -6.45 5.49
C ALA A 138 -17.96 -5.40 4.99
N ALA A 139 -17.89 -5.20 3.66
CA ALA A 139 -16.99 -4.22 3.05
C ALA A 139 -17.32 -2.77 3.48
N TYR A 140 -18.59 -2.37 3.46
CA TYR A 140 -19.00 -1.03 3.92
C TYR A 140 -18.77 -0.83 5.41
N ALA A 141 -19.06 -1.85 6.24
CA ALA A 141 -18.78 -1.79 7.67
C ALA A 141 -17.28 -1.65 7.95
N PHE A 142 -16.45 -2.39 7.22
CA PHE A 142 -14.98 -2.29 7.30
C PHE A 142 -14.48 -0.91 6.90
N LEU A 143 -14.96 -0.36 5.77
CA LEU A 143 -14.60 1.00 5.34
C LEU A 143 -15.02 2.07 6.35
N ALA A 144 -16.22 1.92 6.94
CA ALA A 144 -16.69 2.83 7.98
C ALA A 144 -15.79 2.76 9.22
N LEU A 145 -15.38 1.56 9.64
CA LEU A 145 -14.45 1.37 10.76
C LEU A 145 -13.09 2.05 10.48
N VAL A 146 -12.50 1.81 9.31
CA VAL A 146 -11.22 2.45 8.91
C VAL A 146 -11.37 3.96 8.84
N ALA A 147 -12.51 4.48 8.33
CA ALA A 147 -12.79 5.91 8.31
C ALA A 147 -12.83 6.51 9.73
N VAL A 148 -13.50 5.84 10.68
CA VAL A 148 -13.53 6.28 12.09
C VAL A 148 -12.11 6.30 12.68
N VAL A 149 -11.30 5.27 12.46
CA VAL A 149 -9.89 5.24 12.91
C VAL A 149 -9.09 6.41 12.34
N ASN A 150 -9.30 6.73 11.06
CA ASN A 150 -8.63 7.86 10.42
C ASN A 150 -9.08 9.22 10.96
N LEU A 151 -10.33 9.34 11.42
CA LEU A 151 -10.85 10.56 12.06
C LEU A 151 -10.30 10.78 13.47
N ILE A 152 -9.95 9.72 14.20
CA ILE A 152 -9.39 9.81 15.57
C ILE A 152 -7.99 10.45 15.55
N GLY A 153 -7.23 10.27 14.47
CA GLY A 153 -5.97 10.98 14.25
C GLY A 153 -4.90 10.12 13.59
N ILE A 154 -4.16 10.72 12.65
CA ILE A 154 -3.17 10.02 11.83
C ILE A 154 -2.06 9.36 12.66
N SER A 155 -1.65 10.00 13.77
CA SER A 155 -0.55 9.50 14.61
C SER A 155 -0.91 8.19 15.31
N GLU A 156 -2.16 8.04 15.76
CA GLU A 156 -2.63 6.78 16.37
C GLU A 156 -2.89 5.72 15.29
N SER A 157 -3.48 6.12 14.15
CA SER A 157 -3.67 5.23 12.99
C SER A 157 -2.35 4.58 12.53
N MET A 158 -1.27 5.37 12.45
CA MET A 158 0.05 4.84 12.11
C MET A 158 0.62 3.86 13.13
N ARG A 159 0.37 4.06 14.44
CA ARG A 159 0.83 3.10 15.46
C ARG A 159 0.09 1.78 15.36
N VAL A 160 -1.23 1.83 15.15
CA VAL A 160 -2.05 0.64 14.90
C VAL A 160 -1.54 -0.10 13.66
N ASN A 161 -1.27 0.61 12.57
CA ASN A 161 -0.71 0.01 11.36
C ASN A 161 0.64 -0.66 11.61
N VAL A 162 1.56 -0.04 12.37
CA VAL A 162 2.84 -0.68 12.72
C VAL A 162 2.63 -2.00 13.47
N VAL A 163 1.69 -2.05 14.42
CA VAL A 163 1.38 -3.30 15.14
C VAL A 163 0.85 -4.35 14.18
N LEU A 164 -0.09 -3.98 13.31
CA LEU A 164 -0.62 -4.88 12.27
C LEU A 164 0.48 -5.38 11.34
N THR A 165 1.40 -4.51 10.93
CA THR A 165 2.55 -4.86 10.09
C THR A 165 3.45 -5.90 10.75
N VAL A 166 3.72 -5.76 12.05
CA VAL A 166 4.55 -6.72 12.78
C VAL A 166 3.86 -8.09 12.84
N ILE A 167 2.55 -8.10 13.11
CA ILE A 167 1.75 -9.33 13.12
C ILE A 167 1.77 -9.96 11.72
N GLU A 168 1.51 -9.17 10.69
CA GLU A 168 1.47 -9.62 9.30
C GLU A 168 2.83 -10.17 8.84
N ALA A 169 3.92 -9.45 9.09
CA ALA A 169 5.27 -9.91 8.76
C ALA A 169 5.61 -11.20 9.51
N SER A 170 5.19 -11.34 10.77
CA SER A 170 5.40 -12.58 11.54
C SER A 170 4.63 -13.77 10.95
N GLY A 171 3.39 -13.56 10.51
CA GLY A 171 2.60 -14.59 9.82
C GLY A 171 3.27 -15.05 8.52
N LEU A 172 3.80 -14.12 7.74
CA LEU A 172 4.52 -14.42 6.51
C LEU A 172 5.79 -15.25 6.79
N LEU A 173 6.54 -14.90 7.84
CA LEU A 173 7.72 -15.66 8.25
C LEU A 173 7.36 -17.10 8.64
N VAL A 174 6.22 -17.31 9.31
CA VAL A 174 5.72 -18.65 9.64
C VAL A 174 5.41 -19.45 8.37
N ILE A 175 4.72 -18.85 7.39
CA ILE A 175 4.43 -19.50 6.10
C ILE A 175 5.73 -19.90 5.40
N ILE A 176 6.72 -19.00 5.35
CA ILE A 176 8.04 -19.30 4.76
C ILE A 176 8.72 -20.45 5.51
N ALA A 177 8.70 -20.44 6.84
CA ALA A 177 9.31 -21.49 7.65
C ALA A 177 8.66 -22.86 7.41
N ILE A 178 7.33 -22.92 7.29
CA ILE A 178 6.60 -24.15 6.94
C ILE A 178 6.98 -24.63 5.53
N GLY A 179 7.06 -23.71 4.56
CA GLY A 179 7.48 -24.04 3.19
C GLY A 179 8.90 -24.61 3.12
N VAL A 180 9.85 -23.99 3.83
CA VAL A 180 11.23 -24.50 3.93
C VAL A 180 11.26 -25.86 4.62
N TRP A 181 10.52 -26.03 5.72
CA TRP A 181 10.42 -27.32 6.40
C TRP A 181 9.95 -28.41 5.45
N ALA A 182 8.85 -28.20 4.72
CA ALA A 182 8.27 -29.17 3.80
C ALA A 182 9.27 -29.62 2.71
N VAL A 183 10.05 -28.67 2.18
CA VAL A 183 11.12 -28.98 1.21
C VAL A 183 12.23 -29.82 1.85
N VAL A 184 12.61 -29.51 3.09
CA VAL A 184 13.68 -30.23 3.80
C VAL A 184 13.26 -31.63 4.25
N THR A 185 11.98 -31.85 4.61
CA THR A 185 11.47 -33.18 4.96
C THR A 185 11.20 -34.09 3.77
N GLY A 186 11.34 -33.58 2.54
CA GLY A 186 11.13 -34.34 1.31
C GLY A 186 9.68 -34.39 0.83
N ASP A 187 8.79 -33.62 1.47
CA ASP A 187 7.39 -33.43 1.02
C ASP A 187 7.28 -32.38 -0.11
N GLY A 188 8.35 -31.62 -0.35
CA GLY A 188 8.45 -30.63 -1.41
C GLY A 188 9.24 -31.12 -2.62
N GLU A 189 8.88 -30.62 -3.80
CA GLU A 189 9.50 -30.97 -5.09
C GLU A 189 10.20 -29.72 -5.67
N PRO A 190 11.50 -29.47 -5.38
CA PRO A 190 12.18 -28.22 -5.75
C PRO A 190 12.27 -27.98 -7.27
N SER A 191 12.25 -29.05 -8.05
CA SER A 191 12.26 -29.00 -9.52
C SER A 191 11.04 -28.28 -10.09
N ARG A 192 9.89 -28.31 -9.38
CA ARG A 192 8.68 -27.58 -9.80
C ARG A 192 8.89 -26.07 -9.84
N ALA A 193 9.84 -25.51 -9.09
CA ALA A 193 10.12 -24.06 -9.11
C ALA A 193 10.59 -23.53 -10.47
N LEU A 194 11.02 -24.43 -11.37
CA LEU A 194 11.44 -24.10 -12.73
C LEU A 194 10.37 -24.46 -13.77
N ASP A 195 9.29 -25.09 -13.34
CA ASP A 195 8.22 -25.52 -14.22
C ASP A 195 7.28 -24.35 -14.52
N LEU A 196 7.15 -24.06 -15.81
CA LEU A 196 6.28 -23.02 -16.36
C LEU A 196 4.89 -23.57 -16.70
N ASP A 197 4.66 -24.87 -16.50
CA ASP A 197 3.37 -25.47 -16.72
C ASP A 197 2.47 -25.20 -15.50
N PRO A 198 1.35 -24.46 -15.66
CA PRO A 198 0.29 -24.47 -14.67
C PRO A 198 -0.39 -25.84 -14.76
N GLY A 199 0.27 -26.88 -14.23
CA GLY A 199 -0.12 -28.27 -14.44
C GLY A 199 -1.62 -28.47 -14.28
N ASP A 200 -2.23 -29.22 -15.21
CA ASP A 200 -3.69 -29.45 -15.36
C ASP A 200 -4.44 -29.38 -14.03
N ALA A 201 -4.92 -28.19 -13.68
CA ALA A 201 -5.79 -27.96 -12.53
C ALA A 201 -7.20 -28.45 -12.90
N SER A 202 -7.33 -29.77 -13.08
CA SER A 202 -8.59 -30.47 -13.24
C SER A 202 -8.92 -31.22 -11.95
N VAL A 203 -9.31 -30.47 -10.91
CA VAL A 203 -10.17 -30.95 -9.82
C VAL A 203 -11.12 -29.84 -9.42
#